data_AF-A0A3D0EQU4-F1
#
_entry.id   AF-A0A3D0EQU4-F1
#
_cell.length_a   1.000
_cell.length_b   1.000
_cell.length_c   1.000
_cell.angle_alpha   90.00
_cell.angle_beta   90.00
_cell.angle_gamma   90.00
#
_symmetry.space_group_name_H-M   'P 1'
#
loop_
_entity.id
_entity.type
_entity.pdbx_description
1 polymer ?
#
loop_
_entity_poly.entity_id
_entity_poly.type
_entity_poly.pdbx_seq_one_letter_code
_entity_poly.pdbx_strand_id
1 'polypeptide(L)' 'MTPATENALRAVARKCRTEIRTAIDGRPKSEHDRIITTILDHHAKTIDCLPPNTFRPKSWLVYYVRQIEKEMSK' A
#
# COMPACT_ATOMS: atom_id res chain seq x y z
N MET A 1 -10.99 12.06 -8.17
CA MET A 1 -10.80 10.59 -8.18
C MET A 1 -12.17 9.96 -8.27
N THR A 2 -12.40 8.96 -9.13
CA THR A 2 -13.71 8.31 -9.20
C THR A 2 -13.84 7.27 -8.08
N PRO A 3 -15.06 6.94 -7.64
CA PRO A 3 -15.28 5.88 -6.63
C PRO A 3 -14.67 4.53 -7.04
N ALA A 4 -14.63 4.25 -8.34
CA ALA A 4 -14.01 3.04 -8.89
C ALA A 4 -12.48 3.03 -8.68
N THR A 5 -11.79 4.13 -8.99
CA THR A 5 -10.34 4.26 -8.76
C THR A 5 -10.00 4.20 -7.27
N GLU A 6 -10.82 4.81 -6.42
CA GLU A 6 -10.64 4.75 -4.96
C GLU A 6 -10.80 3.33 -4.41
N ASN A 7 -11.82 2.60 -4.85
CA ASN A 7 -12.00 1.20 -4.46
C ASN A 7 -10.86 0.30 -4.95
N ALA A 8 -10.37 0.52 -6.18
CA ALA A 8 -9.21 -0.19 -6.71
C ALA A 8 -7.95 0.06 -5.85
N LEU A 9 -7.67 1.32 -5.52
CA LEU A 9 -6.54 1.69 -4.66
C LEU A 9 -6.66 1.11 -3.25
N ARG A 10 -7.86 1.14 -2.64
CA ARG A 10 -8.09 0.49 -1.34
C ARG A 10 -7.91 -1.01 -1.41
N ALA A 11 -8.31 -1.67 -2.50
CA ALA A 11 -8.11 -3.10 -2.69
C ALA A 11 -6.61 -3.45 -2.76
N VAL A 12 -5.82 -2.68 -3.50
CA VAL A 12 -4.36 -2.85 -3.57
C VAL A 12 -3.72 -2.56 -2.20
N ALA A 13 -4.13 -1.50 -1.51
CA ALA A 13 -3.62 -1.14 -0.19
C ALA A 13 -3.91 -2.22 0.87
N ARG A 14 -5.08 -2.86 0.84
CA ARG A 14 -5.40 -4.02 1.71
C ARG A 14 -4.45 -5.19 1.46
N LYS A 15 -4.21 -5.53 0.19
CA LYS A 15 -3.25 -6.60 -0.17
C LYS A 15 -1.84 -6.26 0.29
N CYS A 16 -1.38 -5.04 0.00
CA CYS A 16 -0.09 -4.53 0.42
C CYS A 16 0.10 -4.62 1.94
N ARG A 17 -0.92 -4.25 2.73
CA ARG A 17 -0.86 -4.36 4.20
C ARG A 17 -0.72 -5.81 4.66
N THR A 18 -1.53 -6.72 4.14
CA THR A 18 -1.47 -8.14 4.51
C THR A 18 -0.09 -8.71 4.22
N GLU A 19 0.45 -8.41 3.04
CA GLU A 19 1.78 -8.87 2.63
C GLU A 19 2.89 -8.26 3.50
N ILE A 20 2.81 -6.95 3.81
CA ILE A 20 3.73 -6.31 4.78
C ILE A 20 3.69 -7.05 6.11
N ARG A 21 2.49 -7.28 6.66
CA ARG A 21 2.36 -7.91 7.98
C ARG A 21 2.93 -9.32 8.00
N THR A 22 2.67 -10.12 6.97
CA THR A 22 3.25 -11.47 6.84
C THR A 22 4.76 -11.42 6.62
N ALA A 23 5.27 -10.45 5.87
CA ALA A 23 6.69 -10.36 5.54
C ALA A 23 7.55 -9.82 6.69
N ILE A 24 6.98 -8.99 7.58
CA ILE A 24 7.67 -8.49 8.78
C ILE A 24 7.48 -9.41 10.00
N ASP A 25 6.54 -10.36 9.94
CA ASP A 25 6.30 -11.31 11.02
C ASP A 25 7.55 -12.17 11.27
N GLY A 26 8.02 -12.19 12.51
CA GLY A 26 9.27 -12.87 12.90
C GLY A 26 10.57 -12.18 12.45
N ARG A 27 10.52 -11.00 11.81
CA ARG A 27 11.72 -10.26 11.36
C ARG A 27 12.13 -9.16 12.35
N PRO A 28 13.43 -8.82 12.42
CA PRO A 28 13.89 -7.70 13.22
C PRO A 28 13.47 -6.35 12.61
N LYS A 29 13.22 -5.35 13.47
CA LYS A 29 12.79 -4.00 13.07
C LYS A 29 13.74 -3.32 12.08
N SER A 30 15.04 -3.65 12.12
CA SER A 30 16.04 -3.14 11.16
C SER A 30 15.77 -3.57 9.71
N GLU A 31 15.10 -4.71 9.50
CA GLU A 31 14.73 -5.19 8.16
C GLU A 31 13.33 -4.71 7.72
N HIS A 32 12.49 -4.29 8.66
CA HIS A 32 11.10 -3.90 8.38
C HIS A 32 11.02 -2.79 7.34
N ASP A 33 11.82 -1.73 7.49
CA ASP A 33 11.79 -0.60 6.55
C ASP A 33 12.13 -1.02 5.11
N ARG A 34 13.12 -1.91 4.95
CA ARG A 34 13.50 -2.41 3.62
C ARG A 34 12.41 -3.29 3.02
N ILE A 35 11.80 -4.16 3.82
CA ILE A 35 10.72 -5.06 3.41
C ILE A 35 9.48 -4.25 3.02
N ILE A 36 9.06 -3.32 3.88
CA ILE A 36 7.94 -2.41 3.64
C ILE A 36 8.17 -1.61 2.36
N THR A 37 9.37 -1.03 2.19
CA THR A 37 9.69 -0.25 0.99
C THR A 37 9.62 -1.08 -0.29
N THR A 38 10.10 -2.33 -0.25
CA THR A 38 10.09 -3.23 -1.40
C THR A 38 8.66 -3.62 -1.79
N ILE A 39 7.83 -3.97 -0.80
CA ILE A 39 6.42 -4.33 -1.03
C ILE A 39 5.63 -3.12 -1.54
N LEU A 40 5.82 -1.95 -0.94
CA LEU A 40 5.19 -0.71 -1.42
C LEU A 40 5.59 -0.39 -2.86
N ASP A 41 6.85 -0.59 -3.24
CA ASP A 41 7.30 -0.33 -4.62
C ASP A 41 6.72 -1.32 -5.63
N HIS A 42 6.62 -2.60 -5.24
CA HIS A 42 5.99 -3.63 -6.05
C HIS A 42 4.50 -3.33 -6.30
N HIS A 43 3.73 -3.04 -5.24
CA HIS A 43 2.32 -2.68 -5.37
C HIS A 43 2.10 -1.32 -6.04
N ALA A 44 3.03 -0.38 -5.91
CA ALA A 44 2.92 0.91 -6.61
C ALA A 44 3.02 0.74 -8.14
N LYS A 45 3.77 -0.25 -8.64
CA LYS A 45 3.88 -0.57 -10.07
C LYS A 45 2.66 -1.28 -10.63
N THR A 46 1.88 -1.97 -9.80
CA THR A 46 0.64 -2.65 -10.23
C THR A 46 -0.56 -1.71 -10.27
N ILE A 47 -0.43 -0.49 -9.75
CA ILE A 47 -1.45 0.56 -9.88
C ILE A 47 -1.37 1.16 -11.29
N ASP A 48 -2.11 0.54 -12.21
CA ASP A 48 -2.31 1.03 -13.59
C ASP A 48 -3.58 1.88 -13.73
N CYS A 49 -4.39 1.95 -12.68
CA CYS A 49 -5.68 2.65 -12.66
C CYS A 49 -5.57 4.18 -12.41
N LEU A 50 -4.34 4.72 -12.34
CA LEU A 50 -4.10 6.15 -12.20
C LEU A 50 -3.83 6.77 -13.57
N PRO A 51 -4.41 7.94 -13.88
CA PRO A 51 -4.12 8.62 -15.13
C PRO A 51 -2.62 8.94 -15.21
N PRO A 52 -1.96 8.70 -16.36
CA PRO A 52 -0.56 9.06 -16.51
C PRO A 52 -0.40 10.56 -16.21
N ASN A 53 0.66 10.90 -15.47
CA ASN A 53 1.06 12.27 -15.17
C ASN A 53 0.23 13.06 -14.12
N THR A 54 -0.71 12.45 -13.38
CA THR A 54 -1.48 13.20 -12.35
C THR A 54 -0.97 13.02 -10.92
N PHE A 55 -0.58 11.81 -10.47
CA PHE A 55 -0.15 11.60 -9.08
C PHE A 55 0.83 10.42 -8.93
N ARG A 56 1.75 10.49 -7.93
CA ARG A 56 2.65 9.37 -7.59
C ARG A 56 1.85 8.22 -6.96
N PRO A 57 1.77 7.03 -7.57
CA PRO A 57 1.01 5.89 -7.04
C PRO A 57 1.45 5.48 -5.64
N LYS A 58 2.76 5.57 -5.38
CA LYS A 58 3.38 5.26 -4.08
C LYS A 58 2.83 6.12 -2.93
N SER A 59 2.57 7.41 -3.16
CA SER A 59 2.06 8.31 -2.12
C SER A 59 0.62 7.94 -1.72
N TRP A 60 -0.21 7.60 -2.69
CA TRP A 60 -1.58 7.13 -2.45
C TRP A 60 -1.62 5.78 -1.74
N LEU A 61 -0.75 4.85 -2.15
CA LEU A 61 -0.62 3.56 -1.50
C LEU A 61 -0.27 3.72 -0.01
N VAL A 62 0.73 4.55 0.32
CA VAL A 62 1.10 4.84 1.71
C VAL A 62 -0.05 5.47 2.49
N TYR A 63 -0.76 6.41 1.89
CA TYR A 63 -1.93 7.05 2.51
C TYR A 63 -3.02 6.02 2.85
N TYR A 64 -3.43 5.20 1.88
CA TYR A 64 -4.49 4.22 2.08
C TYR A 64 -4.09 3.08 3.01
N VAL A 65 -2.84 2.60 2.95
CA VAL A 65 -2.35 1.60 3.91
C VAL A 65 -2.49 2.15 5.33
N ARG A 66 -2.05 3.38 5.59
CA ARG A 66 -2.22 4.03 6.90
C ARG A 66 -3.68 4.25 7.29
N GLN A 67 -4.54 4.60 6.33
CA GLN A 67 -5.98 4.76 6.60
C GLN A 67 -6.60 3.43 7.03
N ILE A 68 -6.35 2.35 6.27
CA ILE A 68 -6.85 1.00 6.56
C ILE A 68 -6.31 0.49 7.89
N GLU A 69 -5.03 0.73 8.20
CA GLU A 69 -4.46 0.38 9.49
C GLU A 69 -5.23 1.03 10.65
N LYS A 70 -5.57 2.32 10.52
CA LYS A 70 -6.36 3.04 11.52
C LYS A 70 -7.80 2.51 11.62
N GLU A 71 -8.41 2.14 10.49
CA GLU A 71 -9.77 1.57 10.45
C GLU A 71 -9.82 0.18 11.10
N MET A 72 -8.83 -0.66 10.84
CA MET A 72 -8.76 -2.03 11.37
C MET A 72 -8.26 -2.11 12.82
N SER A 73 -7.67 -1.04 13.34
CA SER A 73 -7.24 -0.94 14.74
C SER A 73 -8.34 -0.40 15.66
N LYS A 74 -9.52 -0.05 15.11
CA LYS A 74 -10.73 0.30 15.86
C LYS A 74 -11.60 -0.94 16.06
#